data_AF-A0AAN5CXV6-F1
#
_entry.id   AF-A0AAN5CXV6-F1
#
_cell.length_a   1.000
_cell.length_b   1.000
_cell.length_c   1.000
_cell.angle_alpha   90.00
_cell.angle_beta   90.00
_cell.angle_gamma   90.00
#
_symmetry.space_group_name_H-M   'P 1'
#
loop_
_entity.id
_entity.type
_entity.pdbx_description
1 polymer ?
#
loop_
_entity_poly.entity_id
_entity_poly.type
_entity_poly.pdbx_seq_one_letter_code
_entity_poly.pdbx_strand_id
1 'polypeptide(L)'
;MAPTPDQIYQFNKARAAMKADPSFLNDSIALLTPEAQEHAIAITKLQLNLNDIRISITAIRAPLSAEIIKEIDAHRERLVEKYGLPKRE
;
A
#
# COMPACT_ATOMS: atom_id res chain seq x y z
N MET A 1 2.44 -8.31 16.88
CA MET A 1 3.35 -7.38 17.60
C MET A 1 2.98 -5.95 17.20
N ALA A 2 2.86 -5.04 18.17
CA ALA A 2 2.61 -3.62 17.91
C ALA A 2 3.83 -2.99 17.22
N PRO A 3 3.66 -2.00 16.32
CA PRO A 3 4.78 -1.36 15.65
C PRO A 3 5.65 -0.58 16.64
N THR A 4 6.97 -0.58 16.42
CA THR A 4 7.91 0.23 17.21
C THR A 4 7.73 1.72 16.91
N PRO A 5 8.19 2.64 17.78
CA PRO A 5 8.16 4.08 17.49
C PRO A 5 8.85 4.45 16.18
N ASP A 6 9.97 3.78 15.85
CA ASP A 6 10.67 3.97 14.58
C ASP A 6 9.81 3.53 13.39
N GLN A 7 9.17 2.37 13.47
CA GLN A 7 8.24 1.91 12.43
C GLN A 7 7.08 2.89 12.23
N ILE A 8 6.49 3.41 13.32
CA ILE A 8 5.43 4.43 13.27
C ILE A 8 5.95 5.70 12.58
N TYR A 9 7.17 6.15 12.91
CA TYR A 9 7.79 7.29 12.26
C TYR A 9 7.97 7.07 10.74
N GLN A 10 8.51 5.93 10.32
CA GLN A 10 8.68 5.60 8.90
C GLN A 10 7.34 5.54 8.17
N PHE A 11 6.32 4.93 8.78
CA PHE A 11 4.96 4.89 8.22
C PHE A 11 4.39 6.30 8.02
N ASN A 12 4.52 7.18 9.01
CA ASN A 12 4.01 8.54 8.93
C ASN A 12 4.75 9.37 7.88
N LYS A 13 6.08 9.23 7.81
CA LYS A 13 6.91 9.88 6.79
C LYS A 13 6.53 9.43 5.38
N ALA A 14 6.42 8.13 5.15
CA ALA A 14 6.02 7.58 3.86
C ALA A 14 4.60 8.02 3.47
N ARG A 15 3.66 7.99 4.42
CA ARG A 15 2.29 8.50 4.20
C ARG A 15 2.28 9.97 3.80
N ALA A 16 3.07 10.82 4.46
CA ALA A 16 3.14 12.24 4.10
C ALA A 16 3.66 12.43 2.67
N ALA A 17 4.70 11.67 2.29
CA ALA A 17 5.24 11.69 0.93
C ALA A 17 4.22 11.21 -0.11
N MET A 18 3.49 10.12 0.17
CA MET A 18 2.41 9.62 -0.68
C MET A 18 1.29 10.67 -0.87
N LYS A 19 0.89 11.39 0.18
CA LYS A 19 -0.11 12.48 0.08
C LYS A 19 0.37 13.65 -0.78
N ALA A 20 1.67 13.93 -0.75
CA ALA A 20 2.28 15.01 -1.51
C ALA A 20 2.51 14.67 -2.99
N ASP A 21 2.39 13.39 -3.37
CA ASP A 21 2.72 12.90 -4.71
C ASP A 21 1.59 12.02 -5.31
N PRO A 22 0.38 12.58 -5.49
CA PRO A 22 -0.76 11.83 -6.02
C PRO A 22 -0.55 11.34 -7.45
N SER A 23 0.27 12.03 -8.25
CA SER A 23 0.56 11.65 -9.64
C SER A 23 1.21 10.28 -9.72
N PHE A 24 2.33 10.07 -9.02
CA PHE A 24 3.00 8.78 -9.01
C PHE A 24 2.10 7.66 -8.46
N LEU A 25 1.30 7.94 -7.42
CA LEU A 25 0.33 6.96 -6.91
C LEU A 25 -0.63 6.52 -8.01
N ASN A 26 -1.26 7.47 -8.70
CA ASN A 26 -2.20 7.16 -9.77
C ASN A 26 -1.52 6.44 -10.94
N ASP A 27 -0.34 6.90 -11.37
CA ASP A 27 0.42 6.28 -12.46
C ASP A 27 0.82 4.84 -12.10
N SER A 28 1.28 4.61 -10.87
CA SER A 28 1.68 3.28 -10.40
C SER A 28 0.53 2.30 -10.20
N ILE A 29 -0.70 2.80 -10.00
CA ILE A 29 -1.95 2.02 -9.99
C ILE A 29 -2.38 1.73 -11.42
N ALA A 30 -2.29 2.69 -12.35
CA ALA A 30 -2.70 2.51 -13.74
C ALA A 30 -1.92 1.42 -14.49
N LEU A 31 -0.76 1.00 -13.97
CA LEU A 31 0.03 -0.14 -14.47
C LEU A 31 -0.59 -1.52 -14.17
N LEU A 32 -1.64 -1.59 -13.35
CA LEU A 32 -2.26 -2.84 -12.93
C LEU A 32 -3.45 -3.21 -13.83
N THR A 33 -3.86 -4.48 -13.79
CA THR A 33 -5.14 -4.91 -14.39
C THR A 33 -6.32 -4.20 -13.73
N PRO A 34 -7.46 -4.01 -14.42
CA PRO A 34 -8.62 -3.31 -13.87
C PRO A 34 -9.07 -3.84 -12.49
N GLU A 35 -9.08 -5.16 -12.32
CA GLU A 35 -9.40 -5.80 -11.03
C GLU A 35 -8.36 -5.45 -9.95
N ALA A 36 -7.06 -5.57 -10.26
CA ALA A 36 -5.99 -5.21 -9.32
C ALA A 36 -5.99 -3.70 -8.97
N GLN A 37 -6.41 -2.82 -9.90
CA GLN A 37 -6.55 -1.38 -9.64
C GLN A 37 -7.55 -1.11 -8.51
N GLU A 38 -8.73 -1.74 -8.52
CA GLU A 38 -9.76 -1.53 -7.50
C GLU A 38 -9.22 -1.86 -6.10
N HIS A 39 -8.52 -2.99 -5.97
CA HIS A 39 -7.92 -3.41 -4.72
C HIS A 39 -6.73 -2.53 -4.30
N ALA A 40 -5.88 -2.12 -5.24
CA ALA A 40 -4.76 -1.22 -4.96
C ALA A 40 -5.24 0.16 -4.50
N ILE A 41 -6.32 0.69 -5.09
CA ILE A 41 -6.97 1.94 -4.65
C ILE A 41 -7.50 1.79 -3.23
N ALA A 42 -8.20 0.70 -2.93
CA ALA A 42 -8.73 0.45 -1.58
C ALA A 42 -7.61 0.38 -0.53
N ILE A 43 -6.53 -0.34 -0.83
CA ILE A 43 -5.36 -0.46 0.05
C ILE A 43 -4.66 0.90 0.22
N THR A 44 -4.50 1.67 -0.85
CA THR A 44 -3.88 3.00 -0.79
C THR A 44 -4.71 3.95 0.05
N LYS A 45 -6.04 3.95 -0.08
CA LYS A 45 -6.94 4.74 0.77
C LYS A 45 -6.79 4.39 2.25
N LEU A 46 -6.67 3.11 2.60
CA LEU A 46 -6.40 2.68 3.98
C LEU A 46 -5.04 3.22 4.45
N GLN A 47 -3.99 3.05 3.63
CA GLN A 47 -2.64 3.50 3.90
C GLN A 47 -2.55 5.03 4.10
N LEU A 48 -3.45 5.82 3.51
CA LEU A 48 -3.50 7.28 3.65
C LEU A 48 -4.33 7.78 4.85
N ASN A 49 -5.27 6.99 5.37
CA ASN A 49 -6.25 7.45 6.35
C ASN A 49 -6.26 6.73 7.72
N LEU A 50 -5.82 5.47 7.84
CA LEU A 50 -5.88 4.71 9.09
C LEU A 50 -4.50 4.36 9.67
N ASN A 51 -4.36 4.33 11.00
CA ASN A 51 -3.08 3.99 11.65
C ASN A 51 -2.87 2.48 11.83
N ASP A 52 -3.96 1.71 11.97
CA ASP A 52 -3.91 0.25 12.00
C ASP A 52 -4.69 -0.33 10.82
N ILE A 53 -3.96 -0.73 9.78
CA ILE A 53 -4.51 -1.15 8.48
C ILE A 53 -4.31 -2.64 8.19
N ARG A 54 -3.62 -3.36 9.10
CA ARG A 54 -3.15 -4.73 8.82
C ARG A 54 -4.34 -5.65 8.58
N ILE A 55 -5.30 -5.66 9.50
CA ILE A 55 -6.50 -6.50 9.42
C ILE A 55 -7.30 -6.17 8.16
N SER A 56 -7.51 -4.89 7.87
CA SER A 56 -8.28 -4.45 6.69
C SER A 56 -7.61 -4.86 5.39
N ILE A 57 -6.28 -4.74 5.26
CA ILE A 57 -5.61 -5.17 4.04
C ILE A 57 -5.59 -6.70 3.92
N THR A 58 -5.44 -7.44 5.02
CA THR A 58 -5.56 -8.91 5.01
C THR A 58 -6.95 -9.33 4.52
N ALA A 59 -8.01 -8.67 4.98
CA ALA A 59 -9.37 -8.94 4.54
C ALA A 59 -9.57 -8.65 3.04
N ILE A 60 -8.99 -7.57 2.51
CA ILE A 60 -9.02 -7.25 1.07
C ILE A 60 -8.29 -8.33 0.26
N ARG A 61 -7.15 -8.82 0.75
CA ARG A 61 -6.30 -9.78 0.02
C ARG A 61 -6.81 -11.22 0.10
N ALA A 62 -7.55 -11.59 1.15
CA ALA A 62 -7.97 -12.97 1.40
C ALA A 62 -8.76 -13.66 0.27
N PRO A 63 -9.72 -13.00 -0.41
CA PRO A 63 -10.46 -13.62 -1.51
C PRO A 63 -9.77 -13.53 -2.88
N LEU A 64 -8.62 -12.87 -2.98
CA LEU A 64 -7.99 -12.57 -4.27
C LEU A 64 -7.21 -13.76 -4.83
N SER A 65 -7.18 -13.85 -6.16
CA SER A 65 -6.33 -14.82 -6.85
C SER A 65 -4.84 -14.50 -6.65
N ALA A 66 -3.99 -15.51 -6.84
CA ALA A 66 -2.54 -15.34 -6.72
C ALA A 66 -1.98 -14.32 -7.74
N GLU A 67 -2.61 -14.23 -8.92
CA GLU A 67 -2.21 -13.29 -9.98
C GLU A 67 -2.45 -11.84 -9.55
N ILE A 68 -3.65 -11.55 -9.04
CA ILE A 68 -4.00 -10.22 -8.53
C ILE A 68 -3.14 -9.85 -7.32
N ILE A 69 -2.87 -10.81 -6.43
CA ILE A 69 -1.97 -10.60 -5.29
C ILE A 69 -0.58 -10.19 -5.76
N LYS A 70 -0.03 -10.86 -6.78
CA LYS A 70 1.29 -10.55 -7.33
C LYS A 70 1.37 -9.14 -7.90
N GLU A 71 0.31 -8.70 -8.58
CA GLU A 71 0.19 -7.33 -9.09
C GLU A 71 0.18 -6.29 -7.96
N ILE A 72 -0.60 -6.54 -6.92
CA ILE A 72 -0.68 -5.66 -5.74
C ILE A 72 0.65 -5.61 -4.98
N ASP A 73 1.35 -6.74 -4.85
CA ASP A 73 2.67 -6.77 -4.23
C ASP A 73 3.71 -6.01 -5.07
N ALA A 74 3.72 -6.17 -6.40
CA ALA A 74 4.58 -5.40 -7.29
C ALA A 74 4.29 -3.88 -7.20
N HIS A 75 3.01 -3.50 -7.13
CA HIS A 75 2.64 -2.11 -6.86
C HIS A 75 3.19 -1.64 -5.51
N ARG A 76 3.06 -2.45 -4.44
CA ARG A 76 3.60 -2.10 -3.14
C ARG A 76 5.12 -1.98 -3.13
N GLU A 77 5.85 -2.82 -3.86
CA GLU A 77 7.31 -2.69 -4.00
C GLU A 77 7.69 -1.32 -4.57
N ARG A 78 6.99 -0.86 -5.62
CA ARG A 78 7.19 0.50 -6.18
C ARG A 78 6.97 1.59 -5.13
N LEU A 79 5.95 1.44 -4.27
CA LEU A 79 5.70 2.39 -3.18
C LEU A 79 6.77 2.33 -2.09
N VAL A 80 7.30 1.13 -1.78
CA VAL A 80 8.42 0.94 -0.85
C VAL A 80 9.67 1.62 -1.37
N GLU A 81 10.02 1.40 -2.65
CA GLU A 81 11.18 2.03 -3.29
C GLU A 81 11.07 3.55 -3.36
N LYS A 82 9.88 4.06 -3.71
CA LYS A 82 9.65 5.51 -3.88
C LYS A 82 9.54 6.25 -2.55
N TYR A 83 8.82 5.70 -1.58
CA TYR A 83 8.41 6.43 -0.37
C TYR A 83 9.03 5.89 0.92
N GLY A 84 9.77 4.78 0.87
CA GLY A 84 10.36 4.16 2.07
C GLY A 84 9.31 3.54 3.00
N LEU A 85 8.19 3.04 2.45
CA LEU A 85 7.25 2.25 3.24
C LEU A 85 7.98 1.05 3.86
N PRO A 86 7.73 0.72 5.14
CA PRO A 86 8.31 -0.48 5.72
C PRO A 86 7.80 -1.72 4.98
N LYS A 87 8.73 -2.64 4.73
CA LYS A 87 8.45 -3.95 4.14
C LYS A 87 7.50 -4.72 5.05
N ARG A 88 6.64 -5.54 4.44
CA ARG A 88 5.86 -6.51 5.20
C ARG A 88 6.80 -7.63 5.63
N GLU A 89 6.86 -7.86 6.93
CA GLU A 89 7.43 -9.07 7.53
C GLU A 89 6.43 -10.22 7.43
#